data_AF-A0A979F213-F1
#
_entry.id   AF-A0A979F213-F1
#
_cell.length_a   1.000
_cell.length_b   1.000
_cell.length_c   1.000
_cell.angle_alpha   90.00
_cell.angle_beta   90.00
_cell.angle_gamma   90.00
#
_symmetry.space_group_name_H-M   'P 1'
#
loop_
_entity.id
_entity.type
_entity.pdbx_description
1 polymer ?
#
loop_
_entity_poly.entity_id
_entity_poly.type
_entity_poly.pdbx_seq_one_letter_code
_entity_poly.pdbx_strand_id
1 'polypeptide(L)'
;MYNNNYTRPKSLIIVSLVLFLVYGQPAKSADEKRVEELELSFSKLSSDNTNLRKEKADLIAMLKTKTAEKDAADKKVVKITADLDAAKVNNTKCLQALAICNKPPIVRCPGTLIPSSVTNEHVRTLQILLDQQKSLYAILQANFSQTVQNLRFDLDNAVKDKNKHEMAMIKLKQEKDDLTSELQLYKKKCKEDFVMSLRGIQDVTTAFLTKIDNLFPDTFTFHLTCSKQQEQMQKIHANCTNLSRQVEDKFQNYLNSVGDKVSALQARSSRLEVENKRLTSDNQNCSQSRAQDAEKCLKRLQEAQESHDNLMESQLNRYKQLLQEKQRLDTTCITKPPVPKPNGMDPYMIYGQSAGNRLGQMGVPGLHTAVQSKPGSSQPPKTR
;
A
#
# COMPACT_ATOMS: atom_id res chain seq x y z
N MET A 1 86.60 28.96 7.55
CA MET A 1 85.15 28.98 7.22
C MET A 1 84.47 27.83 7.96
N TYR A 2 83.78 28.11 9.06
CA TYR A 2 82.80 27.18 9.65
C TYR A 2 81.65 28.01 10.21
N ASN A 3 80.54 28.03 9.47
CA ASN A 3 79.29 28.66 9.88
C ASN A 3 78.51 27.68 10.76
N ASN A 4 78.38 28.01 12.05
CA ASN A 4 77.43 27.38 12.96
C ASN A 4 76.06 28.07 12.81
N ASN A 5 75.10 27.38 12.20
CA ASN A 5 73.70 27.81 12.17
C ASN A 5 72.90 27.13 13.28
N TYR A 6 72.47 27.94 14.24
CA TYR A 6 71.54 27.59 15.31
C TYR A 6 70.10 27.47 14.77
N THR A 7 69.56 26.25 14.71
CA THR A 7 68.12 25.98 14.57
C THR A 7 67.70 24.84 15.50
N ARG A 8 67.70 25.08 16.82
CA ARG A 8 67.31 24.09 17.85
C ARG A 8 66.22 24.47 18.89
N PRO A 9 65.40 25.54 18.79
CA PRO A 9 64.32 25.72 19.79
C PRO A 9 63.03 24.90 19.53
N LYS A 10 62.63 24.69 18.26
CA LYS A 10 61.29 24.16 17.94
C LYS A 10 61.14 22.64 18.13
N SER A 11 62.21 21.88 17.90
CA SER A 11 62.22 20.42 18.10
C SER A 11 62.06 20.04 19.58
N LEU A 12 62.69 20.80 20.49
CA LEU A 12 62.64 20.52 21.92
C LEU A 12 61.24 20.75 22.52
N ILE A 13 60.53 21.77 22.03
CA ILE A 13 59.16 22.10 22.48
C ILE A 13 58.17 21.01 22.07
N ILE A 14 58.28 20.49 20.84
CA ILE A 14 57.41 19.42 20.32
C ILE A 14 57.65 18.11 21.09
N VAL A 15 58.91 17.75 21.32
CA VAL A 15 59.26 16.54 22.10
C VAL A 15 58.75 16.65 23.55
N SER A 16 58.81 17.84 24.16
CA SER A 16 58.32 18.08 25.51
C SER A 16 56.78 17.98 25.61
N LEU A 17 56.05 18.50 24.63
CA LEU A 17 54.58 18.39 24.54
C LEU A 17 54.12 16.94 24.33
N VAL A 18 54.82 16.19 23.48
CA VAL A 18 54.54 14.77 23.25
C VAL A 18 54.81 13.94 24.50
N LEU A 19 55.91 14.19 25.22
CA LEU A 19 56.19 13.52 26.49
C LEU A 19 55.17 13.86 27.58
N PHE A 20 54.66 15.09 27.62
CA PHE A 20 53.59 15.48 28.55
C PHE A 20 52.24 14.83 28.21
N LEU A 21 51.91 14.65 26.92
CA LEU A 21 50.72 13.94 26.46
C LEU A 21 50.80 12.42 26.71
N VAL A 22 51.99 11.84 26.64
CA VAL A 22 52.21 10.39 26.82
C VAL A 22 52.35 10.00 28.30
N TYR A 23 52.96 10.85 29.13
CA TYR A 23 53.29 10.52 30.53
C TYR A 23 52.56 11.37 31.58
N GLY A 24 51.78 12.39 31.17
CA GLY A 24 51.13 13.33 32.10
C GLY A 24 49.85 12.84 32.77
N GLN A 25 49.34 11.64 32.48
CA GLN A 25 48.16 11.09 33.13
C GLN A 25 48.52 10.00 34.16
N PRO A 26 48.04 10.10 35.40
CA PRO A 26 48.35 9.10 36.43
C PRO A 26 47.73 7.75 36.07
N ALA A 27 48.58 6.72 35.97
CA ALA A 27 48.24 5.36 35.53
C ALA A 27 47.05 4.73 36.28
N LYS A 28 46.78 5.15 37.52
CA LYS A 28 45.65 4.65 38.32
C LYS A 28 44.27 5.02 37.77
N SER A 29 44.13 6.15 37.06
CA SER A 29 42.83 6.62 36.56
C SER A 29 42.39 5.94 35.25
N ALA A 30 43.32 5.47 34.43
CA ALA A 30 43.01 4.85 33.14
C ALA A 30 42.60 3.38 33.27
N ASP A 31 43.24 2.64 34.17
CA ASP A 31 42.92 1.24 34.42
C ASP A 31 41.59 1.07 35.16
N GLU A 32 41.29 1.89 36.18
CA GLU A 32 39.96 1.90 36.84
C GLU A 32 38.83 2.21 35.85
N LYS A 33 39.04 3.19 34.95
CA LYS A 33 38.05 3.56 33.94
C LYS A 33 37.84 2.47 32.89
N ARG A 34 38.90 1.74 32.51
CA ARG A 34 38.81 0.56 31.64
C ARG A 34 38.03 -0.58 32.29
N VAL A 35 38.26 -0.82 33.58
CA VAL A 35 37.54 -1.86 34.33
C VAL A 35 36.06 -1.51 34.44
N GLU A 36 35.73 -0.24 34.70
CA GLU A 36 34.34 0.26 34.75
C GLU A 36 33.64 0.15 33.38
N GLU A 37 34.31 0.50 32.27
CA GLU A 37 33.77 0.29 30.91
C GLU A 37 33.58 -1.20 30.57
N LEU A 38 34.49 -2.07 31.02
CA LEU A 38 34.38 -3.53 30.85
C LEU A 38 33.20 -4.09 31.64
N GLU A 39 32.99 -3.63 32.88
CA GLU A 39 31.88 -4.06 33.72
C GLU A 39 30.53 -3.58 33.17
N LEU A 40 30.48 -2.35 32.65
CA LEU A 40 29.28 -1.78 32.04
C LEU A 40 28.94 -2.44 30.70
N SER A 41 29.96 -2.71 29.87
CA SER A 41 29.78 -3.44 28.61
C SER A 41 29.39 -4.89 28.85
N PHE A 42 29.96 -5.58 29.85
CA PHE A 42 29.57 -6.93 30.23
C PHE A 42 28.12 -6.98 30.74
N SER A 43 27.73 -6.03 31.59
CA SER A 43 26.37 -5.93 32.11
C SER A 43 25.36 -5.70 30.98
N LYS A 44 25.69 -4.82 30.03
CA LYS A 44 24.87 -4.58 28.85
C LYS A 44 24.77 -5.83 27.96
N LEU A 45 25.89 -6.47 27.66
CA LEU A 45 25.91 -7.68 26.82
C LEU A 45 25.12 -8.83 27.46
N SER A 46 25.21 -8.96 28.79
CA SER A 46 24.45 -9.94 29.56
C SER A 46 22.94 -9.68 29.47
N SER A 47 22.52 -8.42 29.67
CA SER A 47 21.12 -7.99 29.49
C SER A 47 20.63 -8.28 28.07
N ASP A 48 21.39 -7.88 27.05
CA ASP A 48 21.02 -8.12 25.65
C ASP A 48 20.92 -9.62 25.33
N ASN A 49 21.81 -10.46 25.88
CA ASN A 49 21.72 -11.91 25.73
C ASN A 49 20.47 -12.49 26.38
N THR A 50 20.09 -12.00 27.57
CA THR A 50 18.84 -12.44 28.22
C THR A 50 17.60 -12.03 27.43
N ASN A 51 17.58 -10.81 26.87
CA ASN A 51 16.49 -10.33 26.02
C ASN A 51 16.39 -11.15 24.74
N LEU A 52 17.50 -11.41 24.05
CA LEU A 52 17.53 -12.24 22.85
C LEU A 52 17.07 -13.67 23.11
N ARG A 53 17.40 -14.25 24.27
CA ARG A 53 16.89 -15.57 24.67
C ARG A 53 15.38 -15.56 24.88
N LYS A 54 14.84 -14.48 25.45
CA LYS A 54 13.40 -14.31 25.64
C LYS A 54 12.68 -14.14 24.31
N GLU A 55 13.16 -13.25 23.44
CA GLU A 55 12.62 -13.05 22.09
C GLU A 55 12.65 -14.34 21.27
N LYS A 56 13.75 -15.11 21.35
CA LYS A 56 13.85 -16.42 20.71
C LYS A 56 12.77 -17.38 21.23
N ALA A 57 12.53 -17.42 22.54
CA ALA A 57 11.47 -18.27 23.11
C ALA A 57 10.08 -17.82 22.64
N ASP A 58 9.81 -16.51 22.62
CA ASP A 58 8.55 -15.93 22.17
C ASP A 58 8.30 -16.20 20.66
N LEU A 59 9.33 -16.05 19.83
CA LEU A 59 9.30 -16.38 18.40
C LEU A 59 9.04 -17.88 18.17
N ILE A 60 9.68 -18.75 18.94
CA ILE A 60 9.44 -20.20 18.87
C ILE A 60 7.98 -20.52 19.27
N ALA A 61 7.45 -19.87 20.31
CA ALA A 61 6.07 -20.05 20.73
C ALA A 61 5.09 -19.57 19.64
N MET A 62 5.31 -18.38 19.07
CA MET A 62 4.51 -17.86 17.95
C MET A 62 4.56 -18.77 16.72
N LEU A 63 5.73 -19.30 16.38
CA LEU A 63 5.88 -20.26 15.28
C LEU A 63 5.06 -21.52 15.53
N LYS A 64 5.15 -22.11 16.74
CA LYS A 64 4.35 -23.29 17.08
C LYS A 64 2.84 -23.02 16.96
N THR A 65 2.37 -21.87 17.45
CA THR A 65 0.96 -21.49 17.32
C THR A 65 0.56 -21.30 15.85
N LYS A 66 1.37 -20.59 15.06
CA LYS A 66 1.10 -20.35 13.64
C LYS A 66 1.12 -21.64 12.81
N THR A 67 2.02 -22.57 13.12
CA THR A 67 2.03 -23.90 12.49
C THR A 67 0.76 -24.67 12.83
N ALA A 68 0.30 -24.67 14.08
CA ALA A 68 -0.94 -25.32 14.47
C ALA A 68 -2.18 -24.70 13.80
N GLU A 69 -2.24 -23.37 13.69
CA GLU A 69 -3.29 -22.65 12.95
C GLU A 69 -3.30 -23.02 11.47
N LYS A 70 -2.11 -23.11 10.84
CA LYS A 70 -1.96 -23.54 9.45
C LYS A 70 -2.46 -24.97 9.27
N ASP A 71 -2.05 -25.92 10.12
CA ASP A 71 -2.47 -27.31 10.03
C ASP A 71 -4.00 -27.44 10.20
N ALA A 72 -4.61 -26.62 11.06
CA ALA A 72 -6.06 -26.56 11.22
C ALA A 72 -6.76 -25.99 9.98
N ALA A 73 -6.18 -24.97 9.33
CA ALA A 73 -6.69 -24.42 8.08
C ALA A 73 -6.57 -25.42 6.93
N ASP A 74 -5.44 -26.11 6.79
CA ASP A 74 -5.21 -27.12 5.77
C ASP A 74 -6.23 -28.28 5.91
N LYS A 75 -6.53 -28.72 7.15
CA LYS A 75 -7.61 -29.69 7.40
C LYS A 75 -8.98 -29.20 6.93
N LYS A 76 -9.30 -27.92 7.13
CA LYS A 76 -10.57 -27.33 6.66
C LYS A 76 -10.62 -27.29 5.13
N VAL A 77 -9.51 -26.94 4.47
CA VAL A 77 -9.42 -26.95 3.00
C VAL A 77 -9.65 -28.35 2.45
N VAL A 78 -8.99 -29.36 3.01
CA VAL A 78 -9.21 -30.77 2.60
C VAL A 78 -10.66 -31.18 2.77
N LYS A 79 -11.30 -30.81 3.89
CA LYS A 79 -12.71 -31.10 4.14
C LYS A 79 -13.62 -30.42 3.13
N ILE A 80 -13.43 -29.12 2.88
CA ILE A 80 -14.25 -28.36 1.91
C ILE A 80 -14.08 -28.93 0.50
N THR A 81 -12.86 -29.32 0.10
CA THR A 81 -12.62 -29.97 -1.18
C THR A 81 -13.36 -31.30 -1.30
N ALA A 82 -13.34 -32.13 -0.25
CA ALA A 82 -14.09 -33.39 -0.21
C ALA A 82 -15.61 -33.17 -0.29
N ASP A 83 -16.13 -32.19 0.47
CA ASP A 83 -17.56 -31.83 0.44
C ASP A 83 -17.97 -31.29 -0.93
N LEU A 84 -17.11 -30.51 -1.59
CA LEU A 84 -17.33 -29.99 -2.94
C LEU A 84 -17.37 -31.12 -3.97
N ASP A 85 -16.46 -32.08 -3.90
CA ASP A 85 -16.44 -33.21 -4.84
C ASP A 85 -17.64 -34.15 -4.61
N ALA A 86 -18.06 -34.35 -3.36
CA ALA A 86 -19.29 -35.06 -3.04
C ALA A 86 -20.53 -34.32 -3.58
N ALA A 87 -20.58 -32.99 -3.44
CA ALA A 87 -21.65 -32.16 -3.98
C ALA A 87 -21.71 -32.21 -5.51
N LYS A 88 -20.56 -32.19 -6.20
CA LYS A 88 -20.49 -32.38 -7.67
C LYS A 88 -21.08 -33.72 -8.09
N VAL A 89 -20.71 -34.81 -7.41
CA VAL A 89 -21.25 -36.16 -7.72
C VAL A 89 -22.77 -36.20 -7.53
N ASN A 90 -23.28 -35.61 -6.45
CA ASN A 90 -24.72 -35.55 -6.18
C ASN A 90 -25.46 -34.67 -7.19
N ASN A 91 -24.86 -33.56 -7.61
CA ASN A 91 -25.44 -32.68 -8.64
C ASN A 91 -25.51 -33.41 -10.00
N THR A 92 -24.47 -34.13 -10.39
CA THR A 92 -24.47 -34.96 -11.61
C THR A 92 -25.55 -36.06 -11.56
N LYS A 93 -25.73 -36.72 -10.41
CA LYS A 93 -26.82 -37.70 -10.21
C LYS A 93 -28.21 -37.05 -10.29
N CYS A 94 -28.38 -35.86 -9.73
CA CYS A 94 -29.63 -35.11 -9.79
C CYS A 94 -29.94 -34.66 -11.23
N LEU A 95 -28.94 -34.22 -12.00
CA LEU A 95 -29.07 -33.90 -13.41
C LEU A 95 -29.42 -35.12 -14.26
N GLN A 96 -28.85 -36.29 -13.96
CA GLN A 96 -29.24 -37.55 -14.61
C GLN A 96 -30.67 -37.98 -14.25
N ALA A 97 -31.10 -37.82 -13.00
CA ALA A 97 -32.48 -38.11 -12.59
C ALA A 97 -33.49 -37.18 -13.27
N LEU A 98 -33.17 -35.89 -13.40
CA LEU A 98 -33.97 -34.92 -14.17
C LEU A 98 -34.05 -35.28 -15.66
N ALA A 99 -32.97 -35.79 -16.25
CA ALA A 99 -32.97 -36.27 -17.64
C ALA A 99 -33.85 -37.51 -17.85
N ILE A 100 -34.00 -38.37 -16.84
CA ILE A 100 -34.91 -39.52 -16.86
C ILE A 100 -36.36 -39.08 -16.66
N CYS A 101 -36.60 -38.06 -15.82
CA CYS A 101 -37.94 -37.52 -15.55
C CYS A 101 -38.51 -36.67 -16.72
N ASN A 102 -37.64 -36.12 -17.59
CA ASN A 102 -38.03 -35.35 -18.77
C ASN A 102 -38.38 -36.20 -20.01
N LYS A 103 -38.45 -37.52 -19.90
CA LYS A 103 -39.06 -38.35 -20.96
C LYS A 103 -40.57 -38.38 -20.73
N PRO A 104 -41.40 -37.90 -21.68
CA PRO A 104 -42.84 -37.98 -21.53
C PRO A 104 -43.24 -39.46 -21.42
N PRO A 105 -44.06 -39.86 -20.43
CA PRO A 105 -44.62 -41.20 -20.45
C PRO A 105 -45.48 -41.30 -21.72
N ILE A 106 -45.20 -42.27 -22.58
CA ILE A 106 -46.11 -42.66 -23.65
C ILE A 106 -47.30 -43.31 -22.96
N VAL A 107 -48.27 -42.48 -22.56
CA VAL A 107 -49.59 -42.92 -22.12
C VAL A 107 -50.33 -43.31 -23.39
N ARG A 108 -50.36 -44.62 -23.70
CA ARG A 108 -51.43 -45.17 -24.54
C ARG A 108 -52.72 -45.05 -23.75
N CYS A 109 -53.58 -44.11 -24.11
CA CYS A 109 -54.95 -44.07 -23.63
C CYS A 109 -55.74 -45.22 -24.27
N PRO A 110 -56.29 -46.18 -23.49
CA PRO A 110 -57.42 -46.96 -23.95
C PRO A 110 -58.65 -46.06 -23.90
N GLY A 111 -59.36 -45.96 -25.03
CA GLY A 111 -60.60 -45.19 -25.13
C GLY A 111 -61.53 -45.51 -23.97
N THR A 112 -61.87 -44.49 -23.19
CA THR A 112 -62.87 -44.60 -22.14
C THR A 112 -63.96 -43.59 -22.42
N LEU A 113 -65.15 -44.12 -22.57
CA LEU A 113 -66.42 -43.42 -22.74
C LEU A 113 -66.60 -42.43 -21.59
N ILE A 114 -67.07 -41.24 -21.94
CA ILE A 114 -67.44 -40.15 -21.04
C ILE A 114 -68.57 -40.62 -20.10
N PRO A 115 -68.45 -40.51 -18.77
CA PRO A 115 -69.60 -40.36 -17.90
C PRO A 115 -69.77 -38.88 -17.58
N SER A 116 -70.90 -38.35 -18.04
CA SER A 116 -71.42 -37.05 -17.67
C SER A 116 -71.79 -37.02 -16.18
N SER A 117 -70.85 -36.64 -15.32
CA SER A 117 -71.13 -35.88 -14.08
C SER A 117 -69.80 -35.42 -13.47
N VAL A 118 -69.49 -34.13 -13.59
CA VAL A 118 -68.40 -33.53 -12.81
C VAL A 118 -68.91 -33.41 -11.37
N THR A 119 -68.51 -34.34 -10.51
CA THR A 119 -68.77 -34.24 -9.07
C THR A 119 -67.86 -33.17 -8.46
N ASN A 120 -68.39 -32.42 -7.48
CA ASN A 120 -67.71 -31.32 -6.77
C ASN A 120 -66.31 -31.71 -6.24
N GLU A 121 -66.05 -33.00 -5.97
CA GLU A 121 -64.74 -33.49 -5.52
C GLU A 121 -63.63 -33.40 -6.58
N HIS A 122 -63.93 -33.63 -7.86
CA HIS A 122 -62.92 -33.57 -8.92
C HIS A 122 -62.43 -32.14 -9.14
N VAL A 123 -63.35 -31.16 -9.10
CA VAL A 123 -63.02 -29.74 -9.16
C VAL A 123 -62.21 -29.32 -7.94
N ARG A 124 -62.58 -29.81 -6.75
CA ARG A 124 -61.83 -29.55 -5.51
C ARG A 124 -60.40 -30.10 -5.56
N THR A 125 -60.22 -31.29 -6.13
CA THR A 125 -58.90 -31.93 -6.27
C THR A 125 -58.01 -31.16 -7.24
N LEU A 126 -58.55 -30.71 -8.38
CA LEU A 126 -57.84 -29.87 -9.34
C LEU A 126 -57.46 -28.51 -8.75
N GLN A 127 -58.34 -27.92 -7.93
CA GLN A 127 -58.05 -26.67 -7.24
C GLN A 127 -56.91 -26.83 -6.23
N ILE A 128 -56.89 -27.92 -5.45
CA ILE A 128 -55.80 -28.23 -4.52
C ILE A 128 -54.46 -28.39 -5.27
N LEU A 129 -54.45 -29.07 -6.41
CA LEU A 129 -53.26 -29.22 -7.25
C LEU A 129 -52.78 -27.88 -7.82
N LEU A 130 -53.69 -27.02 -8.27
CA LEU A 130 -53.36 -25.68 -8.76
C LEU A 130 -52.76 -24.80 -7.65
N ASP A 131 -53.33 -24.86 -6.44
CA ASP A 131 -52.84 -24.10 -5.29
C ASP A 131 -51.49 -24.64 -4.80
N GLN A 132 -51.28 -25.96 -4.85
CA GLN A 132 -49.98 -26.59 -4.60
C GLN A 132 -48.93 -26.17 -5.63
N GLN A 133 -49.29 -26.10 -6.91
CA GLN A 133 -48.40 -25.64 -7.98
C GLN A 133 -48.01 -24.17 -7.82
N LYS A 134 -48.96 -23.29 -7.46
CA LYS A 134 -48.68 -21.88 -7.15
C LYS A 134 -47.74 -21.74 -5.95
N SER A 135 -47.94 -22.54 -4.90
CA SER A 135 -47.06 -22.56 -3.74
C SER A 135 -45.63 -22.98 -4.11
N LEU A 136 -45.48 -24.03 -4.92
CA LEU A 136 -44.18 -24.49 -5.41
C LEU A 136 -43.49 -23.42 -6.27
N TYR A 137 -44.24 -22.74 -7.15
CA TYR A 137 -43.70 -21.66 -7.96
C TYR A 137 -43.22 -20.48 -7.10
N ALA A 138 -43.99 -20.08 -6.09
CA ALA A 138 -43.62 -19.01 -5.17
C ALA A 138 -42.33 -19.37 -4.39
N ILE A 139 -42.19 -20.61 -3.93
CA ILE A 139 -40.98 -21.10 -3.26
C ILE A 139 -39.79 -21.10 -4.23
N LEU A 140 -39.99 -21.57 -5.47
CA LEU A 140 -38.94 -21.59 -6.49
C LEU A 140 -38.47 -20.17 -6.82
N GLN A 141 -39.41 -19.25 -7.00
CA GLN A 141 -39.12 -17.84 -7.27
C GLN A 141 -38.34 -17.21 -6.12
N ALA A 142 -38.78 -17.42 -4.87
CA ALA A 142 -38.10 -16.92 -3.69
C ALA A 142 -36.67 -17.48 -3.58
N ASN A 143 -36.49 -18.79 -3.78
CA ASN A 143 -35.18 -19.43 -3.77
C ASN A 143 -34.26 -18.92 -4.89
N PHE A 144 -34.80 -18.72 -6.09
CA PHE A 144 -34.04 -18.16 -7.19
C PHE A 144 -33.60 -16.73 -6.91
N SER A 145 -34.52 -15.87 -6.48
CA SER A 145 -34.21 -14.48 -6.10
C SER A 145 -33.17 -14.40 -4.98
N GLN A 146 -33.31 -15.23 -3.94
CA GLN A 146 -32.34 -15.32 -2.85
C GLN A 146 -30.97 -15.76 -3.34
N THR A 147 -30.92 -16.79 -4.20
CA THR A 147 -29.66 -17.32 -4.75
C THR A 147 -28.95 -16.27 -5.61
N VAL A 148 -29.69 -15.57 -6.47
CA VAL A 148 -29.13 -14.50 -7.31
C VAL A 148 -28.61 -13.34 -6.45
N GLN A 149 -29.33 -12.97 -5.39
CA GLN A 149 -28.86 -11.93 -4.45
C GLN A 149 -27.59 -12.37 -3.72
N ASN A 150 -27.52 -13.61 -3.23
CA ASN A 150 -26.33 -14.15 -2.57
C ASN A 150 -25.13 -14.17 -3.53
N LEU A 151 -25.32 -14.65 -4.76
CA LEU A 151 -24.24 -14.68 -5.75
C LEU A 151 -23.75 -13.27 -6.14
N ARG A 152 -24.66 -12.28 -6.20
CA ARG A 152 -24.26 -10.88 -6.42
C ARG A 152 -23.41 -10.36 -5.26
N PHE A 153 -23.84 -10.63 -4.03
CA PHE A 153 -23.09 -10.24 -2.83
C PHE A 153 -21.70 -10.91 -2.80
N ASP A 154 -21.63 -12.20 -3.11
CA ASP A 154 -20.37 -12.94 -3.19
C ASP A 154 -19.45 -12.40 -4.29
N LEU A 155 -20.01 -12.04 -5.44
CA LEU A 155 -19.26 -11.41 -6.53
C LEU A 155 -18.70 -10.04 -6.11
N ASP A 156 -19.52 -9.19 -5.49
CA ASP A 156 -19.10 -7.88 -5.02
C ASP A 156 -17.99 -7.99 -3.97
N ASN A 157 -18.10 -8.96 -3.06
CA ASN A 157 -17.05 -9.27 -2.09
C ASN A 157 -15.78 -9.77 -2.76
N ALA A 158 -15.88 -10.69 -3.72
CA ALA A 158 -14.73 -11.20 -4.45
C ALA A 158 -14.01 -10.10 -5.25
N VAL A 159 -14.75 -9.18 -5.87
CA VAL A 159 -14.20 -8.01 -6.56
C VAL A 159 -13.49 -7.08 -5.57
N LYS A 160 -14.10 -6.83 -4.41
CA LYS A 160 -13.49 -6.00 -3.35
C LYS A 160 -12.20 -6.61 -2.82
N ASP A 161 -12.18 -7.92 -2.58
CA ASP A 161 -10.99 -8.62 -2.09
C ASP A 161 -9.90 -8.66 -3.15
N LYS A 162 -10.25 -8.91 -4.42
CA LYS A 162 -9.31 -8.79 -5.54
C LYS A 162 -8.66 -7.40 -5.57
N ASN A 163 -9.46 -6.33 -5.52
CA ASN A 163 -8.95 -4.96 -5.52
C ASN A 163 -8.02 -4.69 -4.33
N LYS A 164 -8.37 -5.20 -3.14
CA LYS A 164 -7.52 -5.09 -1.95
C LYS A 164 -6.17 -5.79 -2.15
N HIS A 165 -6.18 -7.00 -2.71
CA HIS A 165 -4.95 -7.75 -3.00
C HIS A 165 -4.10 -7.07 -4.08
N GLU A 166 -4.73 -6.54 -5.12
CA GLU A 166 -4.06 -5.81 -6.19
C GLU A 166 -3.37 -4.55 -5.65
N MET A 167 -4.05 -3.77 -4.80
CA MET A 167 -3.43 -2.62 -4.13
C MET A 167 -2.27 -3.01 -3.22
N ALA A 168 -2.40 -4.10 -2.46
CA ALA A 168 -1.32 -4.60 -1.62
C ALA A 168 -0.11 -5.06 -2.45
N MET A 169 -0.35 -5.72 -3.58
CA MET A 169 0.70 -6.17 -4.50
C MET A 169 1.46 -4.98 -5.11
N ILE A 170 0.74 -3.95 -5.55
CA ILE A 170 1.35 -2.71 -6.07
C ILE A 170 2.23 -2.07 -4.99
N LYS A 171 1.71 -1.92 -3.77
CA LYS A 171 2.45 -1.36 -2.64
C LYS A 171 3.73 -2.15 -2.34
N LEU A 172 3.62 -3.48 -2.25
CA LEU A 172 4.77 -4.35 -2.00
C LEU A 172 5.82 -4.27 -3.10
N LYS A 173 5.39 -4.19 -4.37
CA LYS A 173 6.31 -4.01 -5.50
C LYS A 173 7.07 -2.69 -5.38
N GLN A 174 6.38 -1.61 -5.04
CA GLN A 174 6.97 -0.30 -4.85
C GLN A 174 7.96 -0.29 -3.67
N GLU A 175 7.59 -0.85 -2.53
CA GLU A 175 8.50 -0.99 -1.36
C GLU A 175 9.75 -1.81 -1.71
N LYS A 176 9.59 -2.87 -2.49
CA LYS A 176 10.70 -3.71 -2.93
C LYS A 176 11.64 -2.98 -3.89
N ASP A 177 11.10 -2.16 -4.79
CA ASP A 177 11.91 -1.33 -5.69
C ASP A 177 12.62 -0.19 -4.94
N ASP A 178 11.98 0.42 -3.95
CA ASP A 178 12.59 1.40 -3.04
C ASP A 178 13.76 0.80 -2.26
N LEU A 179 13.55 -0.35 -1.58
CA LEU A 179 14.61 -1.03 -0.82
C LEU A 179 15.79 -1.42 -1.70
N THR A 180 15.51 -1.91 -2.92
CA THR A 180 16.55 -2.29 -3.88
C THR A 180 17.38 -1.06 -4.27
N SER A 181 16.72 0.06 -4.53
CA SER A 181 17.37 1.33 -4.90
C SER A 181 18.18 1.91 -3.74
N GLU A 182 17.66 1.86 -2.51
CA GLU A 182 18.35 2.31 -1.30
C GLU A 182 19.64 1.51 -1.08
N LEU A 183 19.56 0.19 -1.21
CA LEU A 183 20.70 -0.70 -1.02
C LEU A 183 21.78 -0.49 -2.10
N GLN A 184 21.38 -0.32 -3.36
CA GLN A 184 22.33 0.00 -4.44
C GLN A 184 23.02 1.33 -4.21
N LEU A 185 22.25 2.37 -3.86
CA LEU A 185 22.79 3.69 -3.60
C LEU A 185 23.73 3.68 -2.40
N TYR A 186 23.34 3.03 -1.29
CA TYR A 186 24.20 2.82 -0.13
C TYR A 186 25.50 2.11 -0.49
N LYS A 187 25.42 1.01 -1.26
CA LYS A 187 26.59 0.25 -1.68
C LYS A 187 27.57 1.12 -2.47
N LYS A 188 27.09 1.89 -3.44
CA LYS A 188 27.90 2.83 -4.22
C LYS A 188 28.57 3.85 -3.29
N LYS A 189 27.75 4.51 -2.49
CA LYS A 189 28.16 5.58 -1.58
C LYS A 189 29.19 5.14 -0.51
N CYS A 190 29.09 3.91 0.00
CA CYS A 190 30.01 3.38 1.02
C CYS A 190 31.23 2.66 0.42
N LYS A 191 31.04 1.81 -0.60
CA LYS A 191 32.12 0.95 -1.12
C LYS A 191 32.92 1.61 -2.25
N GLU A 192 32.33 2.55 -2.96
CA GLU A 192 32.99 3.24 -4.07
C GLU A 192 33.40 4.63 -3.59
N ASP A 193 32.44 5.52 -3.35
CA ASP A 193 32.71 6.94 -3.13
C ASP A 193 33.50 7.22 -1.84
N PHE A 194 33.11 6.60 -0.73
CA PHE A 194 33.80 6.80 0.55
C PHE A 194 35.19 6.16 0.58
N VAL A 195 35.34 4.93 0.08
CA VAL A 195 36.65 4.25 -0.01
C VAL A 195 37.60 5.03 -0.92
N MET A 196 37.12 5.52 -2.07
CA MET A 196 37.90 6.39 -2.96
C MET A 196 38.37 7.65 -2.25
N SER A 197 37.51 8.27 -1.43
CA SER A 197 37.85 9.48 -0.66
C SER A 197 38.94 9.22 0.40
N LEU A 198 39.07 7.98 0.88
CA LEU A 198 40.11 7.58 1.85
C LEU A 198 41.44 7.16 1.21
N ARG A 199 41.49 7.01 -0.13
CA ARG A 199 42.69 6.55 -0.84
C ARG A 199 43.93 7.39 -0.55
N GLY A 200 43.76 8.72 -0.41
CA GLY A 200 44.87 9.62 -0.10
C GLY A 200 45.54 9.32 1.25
N ILE A 201 44.82 8.79 2.25
CA ILE A 201 45.41 8.39 3.54
C ILE A 201 46.32 7.19 3.33
N GLN A 202 45.88 6.20 2.54
CA GLN A 202 46.69 5.03 2.20
C GLN A 202 47.95 5.44 1.44
N ASP A 203 47.83 6.36 0.47
CA ASP A 203 48.96 6.83 -0.34
C ASP A 203 50.02 7.52 0.54
N VAL A 204 49.60 8.43 1.43
CA VAL A 204 50.50 9.14 2.35
C VAL A 204 51.16 8.17 3.34
N THR A 205 50.38 7.24 3.89
CA THR A 205 50.90 6.25 4.86
C THR A 205 51.93 5.34 4.21
N THR A 206 51.67 4.87 2.99
CA THR A 206 52.58 4.03 2.22
C THR A 206 53.88 4.78 1.92
N ALA A 207 53.79 6.02 1.43
CA ALA A 207 54.97 6.84 1.14
C ALA A 207 55.81 7.13 2.40
N PHE A 208 55.16 7.33 3.55
CA PHE A 208 55.84 7.56 4.83
C PHE A 208 56.57 6.30 5.33
N LEU A 209 55.92 5.13 5.30
CA LEU A 209 56.55 3.85 5.66
C LEU A 209 57.75 3.54 4.76
N THR A 210 57.62 3.72 3.44
CA THR A 210 58.76 3.57 2.52
C THR A 210 59.90 4.52 2.87
N LYS A 211 59.62 5.73 3.37
CA LYS A 211 60.67 6.67 3.81
C LYS A 211 61.39 6.17 5.07
N ILE A 212 60.65 5.59 6.01
CA ILE A 212 61.20 5.00 7.25
C ILE A 212 62.09 3.80 6.92
N ASP A 213 61.62 2.90 6.07
CA ASP A 213 62.40 1.71 5.69
C ASP A 213 63.71 2.11 5.01
N ASN A 214 63.70 3.19 4.21
CA ASN A 214 64.91 3.72 3.59
C ASN A 214 65.82 4.53 4.54
N LEU A 215 65.36 4.92 5.73
CA LEU A 215 66.17 5.64 6.72
C LEU A 215 67.09 4.70 7.53
N PHE A 216 66.79 3.40 7.58
CA PHE A 216 67.58 2.40 8.29
C PHE A 216 68.04 1.30 7.33
N PRO A 217 69.15 1.49 6.59
CA PRO A 217 69.71 0.41 5.79
C PRO A 217 70.15 -0.75 6.70
N ASP A 218 69.90 -1.99 6.25
CA ASP A 218 70.21 -3.27 6.94
C ASP A 218 71.70 -3.44 7.34
N THR A 219 72.56 -2.48 7.01
CA THR A 219 73.98 -2.45 7.31
C THR A 219 74.32 -1.98 8.73
N PHE A 220 73.37 -1.47 9.50
CA PHE A 220 73.58 -1.06 10.90
C PHE A 220 73.19 -2.15 11.91
N THR A 221 73.86 -3.30 11.85
CA THR A 221 73.86 -4.28 12.95
C THR A 221 74.68 -3.73 14.11
N PHE A 222 74.02 -3.08 15.07
CA PHE A 222 74.63 -2.72 16.35
C PHE A 222 75.05 -4.00 17.09
N HIS A 223 76.36 -4.29 17.13
CA HIS A 223 76.91 -5.33 17.98
C HIS A 223 76.87 -4.89 19.45
N LEU A 224 75.73 -5.14 20.10
CA LEU A 224 75.52 -4.91 21.52
C LEU A 224 76.28 -5.96 22.34
N THR A 225 77.53 -5.68 22.68
CA THR A 225 78.38 -6.58 23.48
C THR A 225 78.25 -6.37 24.99
N CYS A 226 77.53 -5.33 25.45
CA CYS A 226 77.37 -5.01 26.87
C CYS A 226 75.96 -5.37 27.40
N SER A 227 75.90 -6.21 28.44
CA SER A 227 74.65 -6.66 29.09
C SER A 227 73.72 -5.50 29.51
N LYS A 228 74.28 -4.40 30.05
CA LYS A 228 73.48 -3.21 30.43
C LYS A 228 72.89 -2.49 29.21
N GLN A 229 73.60 -2.44 28.09
CA GLN A 229 73.07 -1.86 26.85
C GLN A 229 71.96 -2.74 26.27
N GLN A 230 72.09 -4.06 26.36
CA GLN A 230 71.05 -5.00 25.94
C GLN A 230 69.76 -4.86 26.77
N GLU A 231 69.87 -4.69 28.09
CA GLU A 231 68.72 -4.45 28.96
C GLU A 231 68.02 -3.10 28.64
N GLN A 232 68.79 -2.03 28.41
CA GLN A 232 68.23 -0.74 28.00
C GLN A 232 67.56 -0.82 26.63
N MET A 233 68.15 -1.54 25.67
CA MET A 233 67.56 -1.78 24.36
C MET A 233 66.25 -2.56 24.47
N GLN A 234 66.18 -3.60 25.31
CA GLN A 234 64.96 -4.35 25.57
C GLN A 234 63.87 -3.49 26.22
N LYS A 235 64.22 -2.60 27.17
CA LYS A 235 63.28 -1.63 27.75
C LYS A 235 62.75 -0.65 26.71
N ILE A 236 63.62 -0.12 25.84
CA ILE A 236 63.21 0.76 24.74
C ILE A 236 62.28 0.01 23.80
N HIS A 237 62.65 -1.21 23.40
CA HIS A 237 61.81 -2.05 22.54
C HIS A 237 60.44 -2.30 23.17
N ALA A 238 60.37 -2.73 24.43
CA ALA A 238 59.12 -2.97 25.15
C ALA A 238 58.26 -1.70 25.26
N ASN A 239 58.87 -0.55 25.56
CA ASN A 239 58.15 0.72 25.64
C ASN A 239 57.62 1.17 24.27
N CYS A 240 58.42 1.06 23.21
CA CYS A 240 57.99 1.36 21.85
C CYS A 240 56.88 0.42 21.39
N THR A 241 56.98 -0.88 21.69
CA THR A 241 55.92 -1.86 21.38
C THR A 241 54.63 -1.54 22.14
N ASN A 242 54.70 -1.24 23.44
CA ASN A 242 53.52 -0.88 24.24
C ASN A 242 52.88 0.43 23.77
N LEU A 243 53.71 1.44 23.47
CA LEU A 243 53.22 2.71 22.92
C LEU A 243 52.56 2.51 21.56
N SER A 244 53.19 1.75 20.66
CA SER A 244 52.62 1.40 19.35
C SER A 244 51.25 0.74 19.51
N ARG A 245 51.15 -0.22 20.44
CA ARG A 245 49.89 -0.95 20.70
C ARG A 245 48.81 -0.04 21.28
N GLN A 246 49.15 0.86 22.21
CA GLN A 246 48.20 1.82 22.76
C GLN A 246 47.72 2.84 21.72
N VAL A 247 48.62 3.27 20.84
CA VAL A 247 48.30 4.16 19.72
C VAL A 247 47.37 3.44 18.75
N GLU A 248 47.71 2.21 18.35
CA GLU A 248 46.88 1.36 17.50
C GLU A 248 45.48 1.15 18.10
N ASP A 249 45.37 0.76 19.37
CA ASP A 249 44.09 0.54 20.05
C ASP A 249 43.23 1.82 20.05
N LYS A 250 43.81 2.99 20.36
CA LYS A 250 43.07 4.26 20.37
C LYS A 250 42.63 4.68 18.97
N PHE A 251 43.51 4.54 17.97
CA PHE A 251 43.17 4.86 16.59
C PHE A 251 42.11 3.91 16.04
N GLN A 252 42.21 2.61 16.32
CA GLN A 252 41.23 1.63 15.87
C GLN A 252 39.85 1.91 16.48
N ASN A 253 39.78 2.24 17.76
CA ASN A 253 38.52 2.62 18.41
C ASN A 253 37.91 3.89 17.80
N TYR A 254 38.74 4.90 17.51
CA TYR A 254 38.30 6.10 16.82
C TYR A 254 37.78 5.79 15.41
N LEU A 255 38.52 5.01 14.63
CA LEU A 255 38.14 4.61 13.27
C LEU A 255 36.85 3.80 13.27
N ASN A 256 36.66 2.88 14.21
CA ASN A 256 35.42 2.14 14.38
C ASN A 256 34.25 3.11 14.65
N SER A 257 34.40 4.04 15.61
CA SER A 257 33.35 5.01 15.90
C SER A 257 33.02 5.91 14.71
N VAL A 258 34.02 6.31 13.92
CA VAL A 258 33.80 7.13 12.72
C VAL A 258 33.13 6.29 11.63
N GLY A 259 33.58 5.05 11.43
CA GLY A 259 33.00 4.10 10.47
C GLY A 259 31.52 3.84 10.73
N ASP A 260 31.13 3.62 11.99
CA ASP A 260 29.74 3.42 12.37
C ASP A 260 28.89 4.66 12.08
N LYS A 261 29.38 5.85 12.42
CA LYS A 261 28.67 7.12 12.18
C LYS A 261 28.52 7.40 10.69
N VAL A 262 29.57 7.19 9.89
CA VAL A 262 29.53 7.40 8.44
C VAL A 262 28.57 6.41 7.79
N SER A 263 28.62 5.13 8.18
CA SER A 263 27.73 4.10 7.65
C SER A 263 26.26 4.41 7.97
N ALA A 264 25.96 4.81 9.21
CA ALA A 264 24.61 5.21 9.61
C ALA A 264 24.12 6.47 8.85
N LEU A 265 24.99 7.48 8.71
CA LEU A 265 24.68 8.69 7.94
C LEU A 265 24.40 8.35 6.48
N GLN A 266 25.20 7.47 5.88
CA GLN A 266 25.09 7.10 4.49
C GLN A 266 23.85 6.25 4.21
N ALA A 267 23.50 5.33 5.11
CA ALA A 267 22.24 4.59 5.05
C ALA A 267 21.04 5.55 5.08
N ARG A 268 21.03 6.49 6.04
CA ARG A 268 19.98 7.51 6.14
C ARG A 268 19.92 8.41 4.91
N SER A 269 21.06 8.83 4.38
CA SER A 269 21.15 9.64 3.16
C SER A 269 20.54 8.90 1.97
N SER A 270 20.89 7.63 1.77
CA SER A 270 20.36 6.81 0.68
C SER A 270 18.85 6.65 0.78
N ARG A 271 18.33 6.34 1.97
CA ARG A 271 16.88 6.22 2.20
C ARG A 271 16.14 7.50 1.84
N LEU A 272 16.61 8.64 2.35
CA LEU A 272 15.98 9.94 2.09
C LEU A 272 16.04 10.32 0.61
N GLU A 273 17.12 9.98 -0.09
CA GLU A 273 17.25 10.27 -1.52
C GLU A 273 16.27 9.46 -2.37
N VAL A 274 16.09 8.17 -2.04
CA VAL A 274 15.10 7.31 -2.70
C VAL A 274 13.68 7.77 -2.40
N GLU A 275 13.38 8.05 -1.13
CA GLU A 275 12.05 8.53 -0.71
C GLU A 275 11.70 9.87 -1.38
N ASN A 276 12.65 10.80 -1.47
CA ASN A 276 12.43 12.10 -2.12
C ASN A 276 12.18 11.94 -3.63
N LYS A 277 12.95 11.08 -4.31
CA LYS A 277 12.70 10.75 -5.74
C LYS A 277 11.30 10.17 -5.94
N ARG A 278 10.90 9.22 -5.09
CA ARG A 278 9.56 8.62 -5.12
C ARG A 278 8.46 9.65 -4.91
N LEU A 279 8.51 10.40 -3.81
CA LEU A 279 7.51 11.41 -3.48
C LEU A 279 7.40 12.48 -4.57
N THR A 280 8.52 12.88 -5.17
CA THR A 280 8.52 13.83 -6.29
C THR A 280 7.80 13.25 -7.51
N SER A 281 8.08 12.00 -7.87
CA SER A 281 7.41 11.31 -8.98
C SER A 281 5.92 11.11 -8.71
N ASP A 282 5.56 10.65 -7.50
CA ASP A 282 4.17 10.45 -7.07
C ASP A 282 3.39 11.78 -7.13
N ASN A 283 3.99 12.88 -6.67
CA ASN A 283 3.38 14.20 -6.72
C ASN A 283 3.18 14.70 -8.16
N GLN A 284 4.16 14.50 -9.05
CA GLN A 284 4.04 14.82 -10.46
C GLN A 284 2.92 14.01 -11.14
N ASN A 285 2.89 12.70 -10.91
CA ASN A 285 1.88 11.80 -11.46
C ASN A 285 0.48 12.16 -10.94
N CYS A 286 0.36 12.45 -9.64
CA CYS A 286 -0.91 12.88 -9.03
C CYS A 286 -1.40 14.19 -9.64
N SER A 287 -0.52 15.18 -9.77
CA SER A 287 -0.84 16.47 -10.39
C SER A 287 -1.30 16.29 -11.83
N GLN A 288 -0.61 15.47 -12.62
CA GLN A 288 -0.97 15.21 -14.02
C GLN A 288 -2.28 14.45 -14.15
N SER A 289 -2.50 13.40 -13.35
CA SER A 289 -3.75 12.64 -13.34
C SER A 289 -4.93 13.55 -12.98
N ARG A 290 -4.77 14.39 -11.96
CA ARG A 290 -5.81 15.34 -11.55
C ARG A 290 -6.17 16.33 -12.67
N ALA A 291 -5.17 16.83 -13.39
CA ALA A 291 -5.40 17.73 -14.53
C ALA A 291 -6.17 17.01 -15.66
N GLN A 292 -5.78 15.77 -15.99
CA GLN A 292 -6.45 14.97 -17.01
C GLN A 292 -7.89 14.61 -16.62
N ASP A 293 -8.14 14.27 -15.36
CA ASP A 293 -9.47 13.93 -14.88
C ASP A 293 -10.38 15.16 -14.83
N ALA A 294 -9.85 16.32 -14.46
CA ALA A 294 -10.56 17.60 -14.56
C ALA A 294 -10.96 17.92 -16.01
N GLU A 295 -10.04 17.73 -16.96
CA GLU A 295 -10.32 17.95 -18.39
C GLU A 295 -11.38 16.99 -18.92
N LYS A 296 -11.30 15.70 -18.58
CA LYS A 296 -12.32 14.70 -18.96
C LYS A 296 -13.68 15.03 -18.34
N CYS A 297 -13.69 15.48 -17.08
CA CYS A 297 -14.93 15.86 -16.40
C CYS A 297 -15.58 17.08 -17.07
N LEU A 298 -14.78 18.09 -17.44
CA LEU A 298 -15.23 19.25 -18.21
C LEU A 298 -15.84 18.84 -19.55
N LYS A 299 -15.16 17.98 -20.32
CA LYS A 299 -15.68 17.46 -21.60
C LYS A 299 -17.03 16.76 -21.43
N ARG A 300 -17.14 15.84 -20.47
CA ARG A 300 -18.40 15.15 -20.19
C ARG A 300 -19.52 16.08 -19.75
N LEU A 301 -19.19 17.11 -18.97
CA LEU A 301 -20.17 18.11 -18.56
C LEU A 301 -20.68 18.90 -19.78
N GLN A 302 -19.78 19.31 -20.66
CA GLN A 302 -20.14 19.99 -21.90
C GLN A 302 -21.01 19.10 -22.80
N GLU A 303 -20.62 17.84 -23.01
CA GLU A 303 -21.41 16.88 -23.79
C GLU A 303 -22.81 16.67 -23.21
N ALA A 304 -22.92 16.56 -21.88
CA ALA A 304 -24.21 16.42 -21.20
C ALA A 304 -25.08 17.68 -21.36
N GLN A 305 -24.47 18.86 -21.30
CA GLN A 305 -25.16 20.13 -21.48
C GLN A 305 -25.64 20.32 -22.92
N GLU A 306 -24.78 20.08 -23.92
CA GLU A 306 -25.16 20.12 -25.33
C GLU A 306 -26.28 19.11 -25.65
N SER A 307 -26.22 17.90 -25.08
CA SER A 307 -27.29 16.91 -25.23
C SER A 307 -28.62 17.40 -24.66
N HIS A 308 -28.60 18.06 -23.51
CA HIS A 308 -29.79 18.64 -22.89
C HIS A 308 -30.36 19.79 -23.73
N ASP A 309 -29.51 20.72 -24.17
CA ASP A 309 -29.89 21.88 -24.96
C ASP A 309 -30.53 21.44 -26.30
N ASN A 310 -29.93 20.46 -26.98
CA ASN A 310 -30.49 19.86 -28.20
C ASN A 310 -31.88 19.24 -27.99
N LEU A 311 -32.08 18.55 -26.86
CA LEU A 311 -33.38 17.97 -26.52
C LEU A 311 -34.42 19.08 -26.27
N MET A 312 -34.05 20.13 -25.54
CA MET A 312 -34.91 21.27 -25.26
C MET A 312 -35.28 22.04 -26.51
N GLU A 313 -34.32 22.30 -27.40
CA GLU A 313 -34.58 22.99 -28.66
C GLU A 313 -35.56 22.17 -29.54
N SER A 314 -35.35 20.86 -29.63
CA SER A 314 -36.25 19.95 -30.34
C SER A 314 -37.67 19.99 -29.78
N GLN A 315 -37.82 19.93 -28.46
CA GLN A 315 -39.13 20.03 -27.80
C GLN A 315 -39.79 21.39 -28.01
N LEU A 316 -39.03 22.48 -27.91
CA LEU A 316 -39.53 23.83 -28.12
C LEU A 316 -40.01 24.04 -29.56
N ASN A 317 -39.26 23.53 -30.53
CA ASN A 317 -39.65 23.57 -31.94
C ASN A 317 -40.92 22.74 -32.20
N ARG A 318 -41.02 21.55 -31.59
CA ARG A 318 -42.24 20.71 -31.63
C ARG A 318 -43.45 21.46 -31.06
N TYR A 319 -43.28 22.12 -29.92
CA TYR A 319 -44.34 22.92 -29.28
C TYR A 319 -44.80 24.07 -30.19
N LYS A 320 -43.86 24.81 -30.78
CA LYS A 320 -44.19 25.90 -31.74
C LYS A 320 -44.98 25.39 -32.95
N GLN A 321 -44.60 24.24 -33.51
CA GLN A 321 -45.32 23.61 -34.63
C GLN A 321 -46.76 23.25 -34.23
N LEU A 322 -46.93 22.61 -33.06
CA LEU A 322 -48.25 22.25 -32.55
C LEU A 322 -49.13 23.49 -32.31
N LEU A 323 -48.54 24.59 -31.83
CA LEU A 323 -49.26 25.86 -31.63
C LEU A 323 -49.77 26.43 -32.97
N GLN A 324 -48.92 26.42 -34.01
CA GLN A 324 -49.31 26.85 -35.36
C GLN A 324 -50.40 25.97 -35.97
N GLU A 325 -50.31 24.65 -35.80
CA GLU A 325 -51.30 23.70 -36.28
C GLU A 325 -52.65 23.91 -35.58
N LYS A 326 -52.64 24.08 -34.26
CA LYS A 326 -53.82 24.43 -33.46
C LYS A 326 -54.47 25.72 -33.95
N GLN A 327 -53.68 26.74 -34.28
CA GLN A 327 -54.19 28.01 -34.81
C GLN A 327 -54.76 27.88 -36.24
N ARG A 328 -54.23 26.99 -37.07
CA ARG A 328 -54.81 26.64 -38.39
C ARG A 328 -56.12 25.89 -38.25
N LEU A 329 -56.20 24.94 -37.32
CA LEU A 329 -57.43 24.18 -37.08
C LEU A 329 -58.54 25.09 -36.55
N ASP A 330 -58.24 25.98 -35.61
CA ASP A 330 -59.19 26.96 -35.09
C ASP A 330 -59.73 27.89 -36.20
N THR A 331 -58.87 28.34 -37.13
CA THR A 331 -59.33 29.16 -38.28
C THR A 331 -60.13 28.36 -39.32
N THR A 332 -59.86 27.06 -39.47
CA THR A 332 -60.63 26.18 -40.37
C THR A 332 -61.98 25.77 -39.77
N CYS A 333 -62.09 25.70 -38.44
CA CYS A 333 -63.33 25.37 -37.74
C CYS A 333 -64.34 26.53 -37.63
N ILE A 334 -63.94 27.79 -37.92
CA ILE A 334 -64.85 28.94 -37.94
C ILE A 334 -65.72 28.98 -39.22
N THR A 335 -65.38 28.21 -40.26
CA THR A 335 -66.19 28.08 -41.48
C THR A 335 -67.00 26.78 -41.50
N LYS A 336 -68.08 26.70 -40.73
CA LYS A 336 -69.20 25.76 -40.98
C LYS A 336 -70.51 26.55 -41.13
N PRO A 337 -71.33 26.29 -42.18
CA PRO A 337 -72.62 26.96 -42.36
C PRO A 337 -73.64 26.50 -41.29
N PRO A 338 -74.67 27.32 -40.99
CA PRO A 338 -75.57 27.08 -39.87
C PRO A 338 -76.54 25.93 -40.19
N VAL A 339 -76.69 25.00 -39.24
CA VAL A 339 -77.73 23.96 -39.27
C VAL A 339 -78.89 24.40 -38.36
N PRO A 340 -80.17 24.15 -38.72
CA PRO A 340 -81.32 24.73 -38.02
C PRO A 340 -81.59 24.07 -36.66
N LYS A 341 -82.12 24.88 -35.74
CA LYS A 341 -82.58 24.49 -34.40
C LYS A 341 -83.73 23.47 -34.45
N PRO A 342 -83.76 22.47 -33.55
CA PRO A 342 -84.99 21.86 -33.09
C PRO A 342 -85.51 22.54 -31.81
N ASN A 343 -86.82 22.71 -31.75
CA ASN A 343 -87.57 23.25 -30.64
C ASN A 343 -87.64 22.27 -29.44
N GLY A 344 -87.56 22.84 -28.23
CA GLY A 344 -88.41 22.51 -27.09
C GLY A 344 -88.18 21.19 -26.34
N MET A 345 -87.59 21.28 -25.14
CA MET A 345 -88.22 21.02 -23.83
C MET A 345 -87.13 20.92 -22.74
N ASP A 346 -87.25 21.79 -21.73
CA ASP A 346 -86.62 21.72 -20.40
C ASP A 346 -87.37 20.69 -19.50
N PRO A 347 -86.97 20.39 -18.24
CA PRO A 347 -85.71 20.70 -17.51
C PRO A 347 -85.14 19.48 -16.74
N TYR A 348 -83.93 19.56 -16.15
CA TYR A 348 -83.62 19.15 -14.76
C TYR A 348 -82.15 19.44 -14.39
N MET A 349 -81.99 19.94 -13.15
CA MET A 349 -80.77 20.29 -12.40
C MET A 349 -79.76 19.12 -12.29
N ILE A 350 -78.45 19.29 -12.03
CA ILE A 350 -77.84 19.56 -10.71
C ILE A 350 -76.31 19.79 -10.84
N TYR A 351 -75.83 20.83 -10.12
CA TYR A 351 -74.53 21.14 -9.51
C TYR A 351 -73.21 20.41 -9.86
N GLY A 352 -72.13 21.21 -9.90
CA GLY A 352 -70.76 20.74 -9.62
C GLY A 352 -69.63 21.73 -9.88
N GLN A 353 -69.61 22.91 -9.22
CA GLN A 353 -68.40 23.72 -9.08
C GLN A 353 -67.39 23.00 -8.17
N SER A 354 -66.13 22.91 -8.58
CA SER A 354 -64.99 23.01 -7.65
C SER A 354 -63.76 23.53 -8.37
N ALA A 355 -63.34 24.72 -7.96
CA ALA A 355 -61.99 25.22 -8.14
C ALA A 355 -60.97 24.31 -7.42
N GLY A 356 -59.73 24.29 -7.89
CA GLY A 356 -58.65 23.53 -7.27
C GLY A 356 -57.32 23.73 -7.97
N ASN A 357 -56.66 24.85 -7.69
CA ASN A 357 -55.24 25.06 -7.94
C ASN A 357 -54.41 23.85 -7.46
N ARG A 358 -53.46 23.38 -8.29
CA ARG A 358 -52.17 22.89 -7.82
C ARG A 358 -51.15 22.83 -8.97
N LEU A 359 -50.27 23.82 -9.00
CA LEU A 359 -48.93 23.69 -9.56
C LEU A 359 -48.24 22.49 -8.89
N GLY A 360 -48.10 21.39 -9.63
CA GLY A 360 -47.23 20.28 -9.26
C GLY A 360 -45.80 20.59 -9.71
N GLN A 361 -44.95 20.93 -8.75
CA GLN A 361 -43.50 20.90 -8.88
C GLN A 361 -43.07 19.53 -9.43
N MET A 362 -42.40 19.50 -10.58
CA MET A 362 -41.51 18.38 -10.91
C MET A 362 -40.18 18.67 -10.23
N GLY A 363 -39.89 17.86 -9.20
CA GLY A 363 -38.64 17.91 -8.44
C GLY A 363 -37.45 17.60 -9.33
N VAL A 364 -36.51 18.54 -9.35
CA VAL A 364 -35.13 18.33 -9.79
C VAL A 364 -34.43 17.48 -8.72
N PRO A 365 -33.80 16.34 -9.06
CA PRO A 365 -32.89 15.68 -8.12
C PRO A 365 -31.63 16.54 -7.97
N GLY A 366 -31.50 17.18 -6.82
CA GLY A 366 -30.28 17.86 -6.42
C GLY A 366 -29.13 16.88 -6.25
N LEU A 367 -28.08 17.04 -7.06
CA LEU A 367 -26.73 16.56 -6.74
C LEU A 367 -26.10 17.60 -5.81
N HIS A 368 -26.19 17.37 -4.51
CA HIS A 368 -25.34 18.04 -3.53
C HIS A 368 -23.91 17.50 -3.65
N THR A 369 -23.05 18.20 -4.38
CA THR A 369 -21.60 18.14 -4.18
C THR A 369 -21.20 19.27 -3.24
N ALA A 370 -21.09 18.96 -1.96
CA ALA A 370 -20.32 19.77 -1.02
C ALA A 370 -18.92 19.17 -0.89
N VAL A 371 -17.98 19.60 -1.72
CA VAL A 371 -16.54 19.50 -1.42
C VAL A 371 -16.04 20.91 -1.18
N GLN A 372 -16.07 21.31 0.09
CA GLN A 372 -15.43 22.51 0.59
C GLN A 372 -13.91 22.33 0.45
N SER A 373 -13.34 22.91 -0.60
CA SER A 373 -11.89 23.03 -0.75
C SER A 373 -11.45 24.31 -0.04
N LYS A 374 -10.97 24.22 1.20
CA LYS A 374 -10.24 25.32 1.84
C LYS A 374 -8.81 25.37 1.26
N PRO A 375 -8.30 26.53 0.82
CA PRO A 375 -6.88 26.69 0.52
C PRO A 375 -6.09 26.76 1.84
N GLY A 376 -5.30 25.73 2.11
CA GLY A 376 -4.32 25.72 3.20
C GLY A 376 -3.12 26.58 2.83
N SER A 377 -3.02 27.74 3.50
CA SER A 377 -1.93 28.69 3.45
C SER A 377 -0.56 28.06 3.72
N SER A 378 0.37 28.23 2.79
CA SER A 378 1.80 28.02 2.98
C SER A 378 2.37 29.09 3.93
N GLN A 379 2.83 28.69 5.11
CA GLN A 379 3.81 29.46 5.88
C GLN A 379 4.97 28.54 6.31
N PRO A 380 6.23 28.96 6.15
CA PRO A 380 7.39 28.20 6.61
C PRO A 380 7.55 28.32 8.14
N PRO A 381 8.08 27.29 8.83
CA PRO A 381 8.36 27.39 10.25
C PRO A 381 9.53 28.36 10.50
N LYS A 382 9.30 29.33 11.39
CA LYS A 382 10.33 30.19 11.97
C LYS A 382 11.27 29.33 12.82
N THR A 383 12.55 29.43 12.53
CA THR A 383 13.66 29.01 13.37
C THR A 383 13.62 29.72 14.73
N ARG A 384 13.81 28.95 15.80
CA ARG A 384 14.43 29.43 17.04
C ARG A 384 15.36 28.34 17.56
#